data_AF-A0A317CL46-F1
#
_entry.id   AF-A0A317CL46-F1
#
_cell.length_a   1.000
_cell.length_b   1.000
_cell.length_c   1.000
_cell.angle_alpha   90.00
_cell.angle_beta   90.00
_cell.angle_gamma   90.00
#
_symmetry.space_group_name_H-M   'P 1'
#
loop_
_entity.id
_entity.type
_entity.pdbx_description
1 polymer ?
#
loop_
_entity_poly.entity_id
_entity_poly.type
_entity_poly.pdbx_seq_one_letter_code
_entity_poly.pdbx_strand_id
1 'polypeptide(L)'
;MEALNLHQLRTKLLNLRAQGEHDATIEGFKGLLNQYPDDQRSYIDIAISFREVGNLEESINYINALLKREDTQDNWRQVAEKNLVQALFPYVNQLISKGHFNRARLFWQNHLKEQIILEADIPRVSLINFRFSCEAGLGTIASFEHYYFLEKLKDRNKYEALAREVAFYCFKTGEYTLADTIASWYQLHPWSDLLKLNVSLETKTFIQTLQLSDQILAKPKLPLHLKHNVYQKRFSLGLLLAEPQITDDALGQLLKLSNTENQWGQAMLNIRRQYLNVYKTVDVVQLAKQTDKQNLSLTYIQQIKNEENFFKQVVVSSLYLSKLILPNGHNAKISGEPTHVPKKIMQYWDQQTPPDDVLVNIESWKKAYSDYEYKLFNFESASNYLLTHFGQEQVDLFQKRNHPAMQADIFRLFFLYNEGGVYADVDIYCQRKVSANNSATLRYQIFNILEITNDFIALPKQSPIIKLALETLATFEEDLLQDKNVWWVTGPGLFNYCLAQAFSHSLVNQTEFDHEITLIHNCNYRQSIKSSELEYKKSTRAWQLQVTSE
;
A
#
# COMPACT_ATOMS: atom_id res chain seq x y z
N MET A 1 1.21 33.22 59.85
CA MET A 1 0.85 32.17 58.88
C MET A 1 1.99 31.18 58.87
N GLU A 2 1.79 29.97 59.38
CA GLU A 2 2.80 28.92 59.26
C GLU A 2 3.10 28.70 57.77
N ALA A 3 4.39 28.70 57.41
CA ALA A 3 4.80 28.41 56.05
C ALA A 3 4.34 26.99 55.70
N LEU A 4 3.50 26.87 54.68
CA LEU A 4 3.01 25.57 54.23
C LEU A 4 4.22 24.72 53.82
N ASN A 5 4.30 23.49 54.34
CA ASN A 5 5.33 22.55 53.94
C ASN A 5 5.09 22.04 52.51
N LEU A 6 6.10 21.41 51.89
CA LEU A 6 6.04 20.88 50.50
C LEU A 6 4.76 20.08 50.22
N HIS A 7 4.33 19.25 51.18
CA HIS A 7 3.13 18.44 51.04
C HIS A 7 1.86 19.30 50.99
N GLN A 8 1.73 20.27 51.90
CA GLN A 8 0.59 21.18 51.95
C GLN A 8 0.50 22.07 50.70
N LEU A 9 1.64 22.58 50.21
CA LEU A 9 1.70 23.36 48.96
C LEU A 9 1.26 22.52 47.76
N ARG A 10 1.77 21.29 47.62
CA ARG A 10 1.37 20.38 46.55
C ARG A 10 -0.12 20.05 46.60
N THR A 11 -0.66 19.75 47.78
CA THR A 11 -2.10 19.43 47.93
C THR A 11 -2.97 20.60 47.48
N LYS A 12 -2.58 21.84 47.78
CA LYS A 12 -3.28 23.03 47.28
C LYS A 12 -3.26 23.12 45.75
N LEU A 13 -2.11 22.86 45.13
CA LEU A 13 -1.96 22.89 43.67
C LEU A 13 -2.76 21.77 42.98
N LEU A 14 -2.79 20.56 43.56
CA LEU A 14 -3.62 19.46 43.05
C LEU A 14 -5.12 19.79 43.14
N ASN A 15 -5.55 20.50 44.18
CA ASN A 15 -6.94 20.97 44.29
C ASN A 15 -7.29 22.01 43.23
N LEU A 16 -6.39 22.98 42.97
CA LEU A 16 -6.57 23.96 41.89
C LEU A 16 -6.65 23.28 40.52
N ARG A 17 -5.77 22.31 40.29
CA ARG A 17 -5.77 21.50 39.07
C ARG A 17 -7.10 20.76 38.88
N ALA A 18 -7.61 20.15 39.94
CA ALA A 18 -8.90 19.45 39.92
C ALA A 18 -10.09 20.39 39.67
N GLN A 19 -9.94 21.69 39.96
CA GLN A 19 -10.92 22.74 39.67
C GLN A 19 -10.80 23.30 38.23
N GLY A 20 -9.81 22.85 37.45
CA GLY A 20 -9.56 23.31 36.08
C GLY A 20 -8.72 24.59 35.98
N GLU A 21 -8.13 25.05 37.08
CA GLU A 21 -7.27 26.24 37.14
C GLU A 21 -5.85 25.92 36.64
N HIS A 22 -5.74 25.53 35.37
CA HIS A 22 -4.52 24.92 34.82
C HIS A 22 -3.32 25.87 34.75
N ASP A 23 -3.50 27.15 34.40
CA ASP A 23 -2.40 28.13 34.31
C ASP A 23 -1.80 28.40 35.69
N ALA A 24 -2.65 28.67 36.69
CA ALA A 24 -2.23 28.86 38.08
C ALA A 24 -1.56 27.59 38.66
N THR A 25 -2.03 26.42 38.23
CA THR A 25 -1.45 25.13 38.61
C THR A 25 -0.05 24.93 38.03
N ILE A 26 0.13 25.19 36.73
CA ILE A 26 1.43 25.05 36.04
C ILE A 26 2.46 25.98 36.67
N GLU A 27 2.12 27.27 36.84
CA GLU A 27 3.02 28.24 37.46
C GLU A 27 3.30 27.91 38.93
N GLY A 28 2.28 27.41 39.64
CA GLY A 28 2.44 26.94 41.02
C GLY A 28 3.40 25.75 41.15
N PHE A 29 3.30 24.74 40.26
CA PHE A 29 4.23 23.61 40.28
C PHE A 29 5.64 23.99 39.81
N LYS A 30 5.79 24.91 38.85
CA LYS A 30 7.10 25.49 38.51
C LYS A 30 7.73 26.22 39.69
N GLY A 31 6.93 27.01 40.41
CA GLY A 31 7.37 27.68 41.64
C GLY A 31 7.79 26.67 42.73
N LEU A 32 7.03 25.58 42.87
CA LEU A 32 7.37 24.50 43.78
C LEU A 32 8.70 23.83 43.41
N LEU A 33 8.92 23.54 42.12
CA LEU A 33 10.17 22.97 41.63
C LEU A 33 11.36 23.92 41.81
N ASN A 34 11.16 25.23 41.62
CA ASN A 34 12.19 26.23 41.87
C ASN A 34 12.59 26.29 43.36
N GLN A 35 11.62 26.14 44.27
CA GLN A 35 11.85 26.12 45.71
C GLN A 35 12.44 24.79 46.20
N TYR A 36 12.10 23.68 45.53
CA TYR A 36 12.55 22.33 45.86
C TYR A 36 13.09 21.62 44.59
N PRO A 37 14.31 21.94 44.13
CA PRO A 37 14.84 21.45 42.84
C PRO A 37 15.03 19.93 42.71
N ASP A 38 15.15 19.24 43.85
CA ASP A 38 15.30 17.78 43.94
C ASP A 38 13.96 17.04 43.96
N ASP A 39 12.84 17.77 43.95
CA ASP A 39 11.52 17.19 43.95
C ASP A 39 11.14 16.67 42.55
N GLN A 40 11.50 15.42 42.29
CA GLN A 40 11.24 14.72 41.03
C GLN A 40 9.74 14.65 40.69
N ARG A 41 8.86 14.65 41.70
CA ARG A 41 7.41 14.65 41.50
C ARG A 41 6.91 15.90 40.77
N SER A 42 7.49 17.07 41.04
CA SER A 42 7.04 18.31 40.40
C SER A 42 7.21 18.28 38.88
N TYR A 43 8.23 17.61 38.34
CA TYR A 43 8.37 17.42 36.89
C TYR A 43 7.16 16.69 36.28
N ILE A 44 6.68 15.64 36.96
CA ILE A 44 5.50 14.88 36.55
C ILE A 44 4.24 15.74 36.70
N ASP A 45 4.06 16.42 37.83
CA ASP A 45 2.88 17.25 38.07
C ASP A 45 2.77 18.40 37.04
N ILE A 46 3.89 19.03 36.66
CA ILE A 46 3.96 20.01 35.56
C ILE A 46 3.60 19.36 34.23
N ALA A 47 4.23 18.24 33.89
CA ALA A 47 4.02 17.57 32.60
C ALA A 47 2.56 17.15 32.39
N ILE A 48 1.91 16.56 33.39
CA ILE A 48 0.50 16.16 33.27
C ILE A 48 -0.40 17.41 33.19
N SER A 49 -0.04 18.52 33.85
CA SER A 49 -0.80 19.78 33.75
C SER A 49 -0.71 20.38 32.33
N PHE A 50 0.46 20.38 31.70
CA PHE A 50 0.61 20.78 30.29
C PHE A 50 -0.16 19.89 29.33
N ARG A 51 -0.22 18.58 29.62
CA ARG A 51 -1.00 17.63 28.81
C ARG A 51 -2.50 17.93 28.87
N GLU A 52 -3.04 18.30 30.02
CA GLU A 52 -4.46 18.63 30.21
C GLU A 52 -4.88 19.86 29.39
N VAL A 53 -4.00 20.85 29.22
CA VAL A 53 -4.24 22.03 28.36
C VAL A 53 -3.86 21.80 26.89
N GLY A 54 -3.46 20.58 26.51
CA GLY A 54 -3.10 20.22 25.14
C GLY A 54 -1.72 20.70 24.68
N ASN A 55 -0.90 21.26 25.57
CA ASN A 55 0.48 21.62 25.25
C ASN A 55 1.41 20.40 25.41
N LEU A 56 1.32 19.50 24.43
CA LEU A 56 2.00 18.21 24.46
C LEU A 56 3.52 18.32 24.36
N GLU A 57 4.04 19.33 23.65
CA GLU A 57 5.48 19.55 23.47
C GLU A 57 6.15 19.90 24.81
N GLU A 58 5.58 20.85 25.56
CA GLU A 58 6.08 21.17 26.90
C GLU A 58 5.91 20.00 27.87
N SER A 59 4.81 19.25 27.78
CA SER A 59 4.63 18.02 28.56
C SER A 59 5.79 17.04 28.35
N ILE A 60 6.16 16.79 27.09
CA ILE A 60 7.26 15.89 26.70
C ILE A 60 8.62 16.45 27.19
N ASN A 61 8.83 17.77 27.10
CA ASN A 61 10.06 18.43 27.53
C ASN A 61 10.35 18.20 29.02
N TYR A 62 9.36 18.41 29.89
CA TYR A 62 9.52 18.19 31.34
C TYR A 62 9.74 16.72 31.71
N ILE A 63 9.09 15.79 30.99
CA ILE A 63 9.30 14.34 31.20
C ILE A 63 10.72 13.93 30.81
N ASN A 64 11.21 14.39 29.67
CA ASN A 64 12.59 14.12 29.23
C ASN A 64 13.62 14.79 30.13
N ALA A 65 13.32 15.98 30.67
CA ALA A 65 14.19 16.65 31.62
C ALA A 65 14.38 15.80 32.88
N LEU A 66 13.32 15.18 33.41
CA LEU A 66 13.42 14.23 34.52
C LEU A 66 14.23 12.99 34.11
N LEU A 67 13.89 12.31 33.00
CA LEU A 67 14.56 11.08 32.55
C LEU A 67 16.06 11.23 32.28
N LYS A 68 16.52 12.44 31.96
CA LYS A 68 17.94 12.76 31.73
C LYS A 68 18.75 12.94 33.00
N ARG A 69 18.11 13.13 34.16
CA ARG A 69 18.83 13.31 35.43
C ARG A 69 19.39 11.97 35.93
N GLU A 70 20.66 11.98 36.33
CA GLU A 70 21.35 10.81 36.88
C GLU A 70 20.78 10.35 38.22
N ASP A 71 20.21 11.26 39.01
CA ASP A 71 19.67 11.00 40.34
C ASP A 71 18.19 10.56 40.34
N THR A 72 17.60 10.33 39.18
CA THR A 72 16.19 9.93 39.06
C THR A 72 15.95 8.58 39.73
N GLN A 73 15.09 8.57 40.75
CA GLN A 73 14.73 7.34 41.46
C GLN A 73 13.90 6.42 40.55
N ASP A 74 14.06 5.10 40.69
CA ASP A 74 13.41 4.10 39.82
C ASP A 74 11.88 4.25 39.77
N ASN A 75 11.25 4.58 40.89
CA ASN A 75 9.82 4.84 40.97
C ASN A 75 9.40 6.03 40.09
N TRP A 76 10.14 7.13 40.13
CA TRP A 76 9.87 8.33 39.33
C TRP A 76 10.23 8.13 37.87
N ARG A 77 11.26 7.33 37.57
CA ARG A 77 11.61 6.91 36.21
C ARG A 77 10.45 6.14 35.56
N GLN A 78 9.88 5.15 36.25
CA GLN A 78 8.72 4.39 35.74
C GLN A 78 7.49 5.28 35.53
N VAL A 79 7.24 6.23 36.44
CA VAL A 79 6.13 7.20 36.31
C VAL A 79 6.36 8.14 35.12
N ALA A 80 7.61 8.56 34.88
CA ALA A 80 8.00 9.38 33.74
C ALA A 80 7.81 8.65 32.41
N GLU A 81 8.31 7.42 32.29
CA GLU A 81 8.14 6.55 31.10
C GLU A 81 6.66 6.37 30.74
N LYS A 82 5.81 6.07 31.74
CA LYS A 82 4.36 5.93 31.56
C LYS A 82 3.70 7.21 31.04
N ASN A 83 4.12 8.37 31.53
CA ASN A 83 3.55 9.65 31.11
C ASN A 83 4.09 10.10 29.75
N LEU A 84 5.30 9.66 29.38
CA LEU A 84 5.94 9.98 28.11
C LEU A 84 5.11 9.44 26.95
N VAL A 85 4.74 8.16 26.97
CA VAL A 85 3.95 7.55 25.88
C VAL A 85 2.57 8.22 25.77
N GLN A 86 1.96 8.59 26.90
CA GLN A 86 0.66 9.30 26.93
C GLN A 86 0.73 10.70 26.32
N ALA A 87 1.89 11.37 26.33
CA ALA A 87 2.08 12.67 25.70
C ALA A 87 2.56 12.53 24.23
N LEU A 88 3.47 11.58 23.97
CA LEU A 88 4.00 11.29 22.62
C LEU A 88 2.91 10.85 21.65
N PHE A 89 2.03 9.94 22.07
CA PHE A 89 1.00 9.37 21.22
C PHE A 89 0.08 10.43 20.58
N PRO A 90 -0.60 11.31 21.34
CA PRO A 90 -1.44 12.35 20.75
C PRO A 90 -0.65 13.38 19.94
N TYR A 91 0.60 13.70 20.32
CA TYR A 91 1.43 14.67 19.59
C TYR A 91 1.82 14.15 18.20
N VAL A 92 2.29 12.90 18.16
CA VAL A 92 2.65 12.24 16.90
C VAL A 92 1.41 12.04 16.02
N ASN A 93 0.26 11.69 16.60
CA ASN A 93 -1.00 11.64 15.85
C ASN A 93 -1.41 13.00 15.28
N GLN A 94 -1.19 14.09 16.01
CA GLN A 94 -1.44 15.43 15.48
C GLN A 94 -0.55 15.74 14.27
N LEU A 95 0.74 15.38 14.32
CA LEU A 95 1.66 15.55 13.20
C LEU A 95 1.27 14.69 11.99
N ILE A 96 0.92 13.43 12.22
CA ILE A 96 0.40 12.51 11.19
C ILE A 96 -0.85 13.10 10.53
N SER A 97 -1.82 13.57 11.32
CA SER A 97 -3.08 14.14 10.81
C SER A 97 -2.88 15.41 9.96
N LYS A 98 -1.78 16.13 10.17
CA LYS A 98 -1.39 17.32 9.40
C LYS A 98 -0.51 16.98 8.18
N GLY A 99 -0.24 15.70 7.93
CA GLY A 99 0.60 15.24 6.81
C GLY A 99 2.11 15.37 7.05
N HIS A 100 2.56 15.62 8.28
CA HIS A 100 3.98 15.81 8.61
C HIS A 100 4.69 14.50 9.01
N PHE A 101 4.58 13.46 8.17
CA PHE A 101 5.01 12.09 8.50
C PHE A 101 6.49 11.93 8.83
N ASN A 102 7.40 12.54 8.06
CA ASN A 102 8.84 12.46 8.34
C ASN A 102 9.21 13.12 9.68
N ARG A 103 8.60 14.26 9.99
CA ARG A 103 8.76 14.94 11.29
C ARG A 103 8.21 14.08 12.42
N ALA A 104 7.03 13.49 12.23
CA ALA A 104 6.39 12.59 13.18
C ALA A 104 7.27 11.36 13.48
N ARG A 105 7.82 10.72 12.44
CA ARG A 105 8.69 9.54 12.55
C ARG A 105 9.99 9.84 13.30
N LEU A 106 10.70 10.89 12.90
CA LEU A 106 11.94 11.31 13.55
C LEU A 106 11.69 11.67 15.02
N PHE A 107 10.61 12.42 15.29
CA PHE A 107 10.25 12.79 16.65
C PHE A 107 9.91 11.58 17.52
N TRP A 108 9.12 10.63 16.99
CA TRP A 108 8.78 9.40 17.68
C TRP A 108 10.02 8.55 18.01
N GLN A 109 10.91 8.34 17.01
CA GLN A 109 12.13 7.55 17.19
C GLN A 109 13.05 8.18 18.23
N ASN A 110 13.29 9.49 18.16
CA ASN A 110 14.23 10.16 19.06
C ASN A 110 13.78 10.13 20.53
N HIS A 111 12.48 10.13 20.81
CA HIS A 111 11.96 10.16 22.17
C HIS A 111 11.64 8.78 22.74
N LEU A 112 11.48 7.75 21.91
CA LEU A 112 11.18 6.39 22.37
C LEU A 112 12.42 5.47 22.49
N LYS A 113 13.54 5.79 21.81
CA LYS A 113 14.70 4.92 21.58
C LYS A 113 15.32 4.24 22.82
N GLU A 114 15.11 4.79 24.01
CA GLU A 114 15.79 4.38 25.25
C GLU A 114 14.81 4.08 26.41
N GLN A 115 13.51 3.98 26.11
CA GLN A 115 12.45 3.92 27.14
C GLN A 115 11.88 2.52 27.31
N ILE A 116 11.59 2.13 28.55
CA ILE A 116 10.87 0.88 28.81
C ILE A 116 9.41 1.05 28.37
N ILE A 117 8.99 0.24 27.40
CA ILE A 117 7.60 0.20 26.96
C ILE A 117 6.83 -0.67 27.96
N LEU A 118 6.00 -0.03 28.78
CA LEU A 118 5.09 -0.74 29.68
C LEU A 118 4.04 -1.53 28.90
N GLU A 119 3.61 -2.68 29.42
CA GLU A 119 2.59 -3.52 28.79
C GLU A 119 1.30 -2.75 28.47
N ALA A 120 0.91 -1.82 29.33
CA ALA A 120 -0.25 -0.95 29.15
C ALA A 120 -0.14 0.04 27.98
N ASP A 121 1.07 0.32 27.50
CA ASP A 121 1.39 1.29 26.46
C ASP A 121 1.78 0.64 25.12
N ILE A 122 1.99 -0.68 25.10
CA ILE A 122 2.18 -1.48 23.89
C ILE A 122 1.14 -1.14 22.80
N PRO A 123 -0.18 -1.04 23.09
CA PRO A 123 -1.16 -0.71 22.04
C PRO A 123 -0.89 0.62 21.33
N ARG A 124 -0.54 1.67 22.09
CA ARG A 124 -0.26 3.00 21.54
C ARG A 124 0.99 2.99 20.68
N VAL A 125 2.03 2.31 21.16
CA VAL A 125 3.29 2.19 20.44
C VAL A 125 3.12 1.40 19.15
N SER A 126 2.45 0.26 19.24
CA SER A 126 2.14 -0.61 18.09
C SER A 126 1.31 0.11 17.05
N LEU A 127 0.32 0.92 17.44
CA LEU A 127 -0.49 1.70 16.50
C LEU A 127 0.34 2.74 15.76
N ILE A 128 1.20 3.49 16.44
CA ILE A 128 2.04 4.51 15.78
C ILE A 128 3.05 3.86 14.83
N ASN A 129 3.71 2.79 15.26
CA ASN A 129 4.62 2.02 14.41
C ASN A 129 3.88 1.45 13.20
N PHE A 130 2.68 0.91 13.40
CA PHE A 130 1.82 0.42 12.31
C PHE A 130 1.50 1.53 11.29
N ARG A 131 1.16 2.73 11.76
CA ARG A 131 0.90 3.88 10.89
C ARG A 131 2.14 4.25 10.08
N PHE A 132 3.32 4.32 10.71
CA PHE A 132 4.56 4.56 9.97
C PHE A 132 4.88 3.48 8.95
N SER A 133 4.64 2.21 9.29
CA SER A 133 4.84 1.10 8.37
C SER A 133 3.85 1.14 7.20
N CYS A 134 2.59 1.52 7.43
CA CYS A 134 1.62 1.74 6.34
C CYS A 134 2.06 2.87 5.42
N GLU A 135 2.49 4.00 5.97
CA GLU A 135 3.03 5.13 5.19
C GLU A 135 4.30 4.77 4.42
N ALA A 136 5.11 3.84 4.95
CA ALA A 136 6.29 3.32 4.27
C ALA A 136 5.96 2.23 3.23
N GLY A 137 4.68 1.94 2.96
CA GLY A 137 4.24 0.86 2.06
C GLY A 137 4.50 -0.55 2.60
N LEU A 138 4.83 -0.66 3.89
CA LEU A 138 5.06 -1.90 4.62
C LEU A 138 3.79 -2.37 5.36
N GLY A 139 2.58 -1.92 4.96
CA GLY A 139 1.32 -2.28 5.64
C GLY A 139 1.16 -3.79 5.85
N THR A 140 1.73 -4.58 4.94
CA THR A 140 1.89 -6.03 5.01
C THR A 140 2.74 -6.49 6.20
N ILE A 141 3.96 -5.99 6.33
CA ILE A 141 4.87 -6.33 7.43
C ILE A 141 4.34 -5.75 8.74
N ALA A 142 3.75 -4.55 8.70
CA ALA A 142 3.05 -3.93 9.80
C ALA A 142 1.97 -4.84 10.37
N SER A 143 1.20 -5.53 9.51
CA SER A 143 0.15 -6.45 9.93
C SER A 143 0.69 -7.69 10.64
N PHE A 144 1.86 -8.21 10.24
CA PHE A 144 2.50 -9.37 10.86
C PHE A 144 3.16 -9.02 12.20
N GLU A 145 3.89 -7.91 12.28
CA GLU A 145 4.44 -7.43 13.55
C GLU A 145 3.30 -7.12 14.52
N HIS A 146 2.25 -6.44 14.04
CA HIS A 146 1.06 -6.14 14.81
C HIS A 146 0.35 -7.39 15.32
N TYR A 147 0.21 -8.43 14.50
CA TYR A 147 -0.33 -9.73 14.88
C TYR A 147 0.48 -10.38 16.01
N TYR A 148 1.81 -10.42 15.88
CA TYR A 148 2.71 -10.96 16.90
C TYR A 148 2.61 -10.22 18.25
N PHE A 149 2.37 -8.89 18.22
CA PHE A 149 2.16 -8.10 19.43
C PHE A 149 0.76 -8.28 20.04
N LEU A 150 -0.27 -8.40 19.19
CA LEU A 150 -1.65 -8.65 19.60
C LEU A 150 -1.80 -9.98 20.34
N GLU A 151 -1.12 -11.05 19.90
CA GLU A 151 -1.11 -12.35 20.60
C GLU A 151 -0.46 -12.28 22.00
N LYS A 152 0.43 -11.31 22.24
CA LYS A 152 1.08 -11.12 23.55
C LYS A 152 0.25 -10.32 24.55
N LEU A 153 -0.78 -9.59 24.09
CA LEU A 153 -1.68 -8.87 24.98
C LEU A 153 -2.60 -9.88 25.68
N LYS A 154 -2.47 -10.02 27.01
CA LYS A 154 -3.37 -10.86 27.82
C LYS A 154 -4.72 -10.18 28.15
N ASP A 155 -4.97 -8.99 27.60
CA ASP A 155 -6.11 -8.13 27.92
C ASP A 155 -7.01 -7.93 26.70
N ARG A 156 -8.17 -8.58 26.75
CA ARG A 156 -9.20 -8.60 25.70
C ARG A 156 -9.71 -7.21 25.29
N ASN A 157 -9.92 -6.31 26.24
CA ASN A 157 -10.51 -4.99 25.95
C ASN A 157 -9.51 -4.09 25.22
N LYS A 158 -8.22 -4.19 25.56
CA LYS A 158 -7.15 -3.46 24.87
C LYS A 158 -6.92 -3.98 23.46
N TYR A 159 -7.06 -5.29 23.26
CA TYR A 159 -6.98 -5.93 21.95
C TYR A 159 -8.08 -5.39 21.00
N GLU A 160 -9.33 -5.32 21.47
CA GLU A 160 -10.46 -4.81 20.68
C GLU A 160 -10.28 -3.34 20.26
N ALA A 161 -9.98 -2.48 21.22
CA ALA A 161 -9.83 -1.05 20.97
C ALA A 161 -8.73 -0.79 19.93
N LEU A 162 -7.61 -1.50 20.03
CA LEU A 162 -6.49 -1.38 19.12
C LEU A 162 -6.84 -1.85 17.71
N ALA A 163 -7.42 -3.06 17.57
CA ALA A 163 -7.82 -3.60 16.26
C ALA A 163 -8.77 -2.64 15.52
N ARG A 164 -9.70 -2.01 16.25
CA ARG A 164 -10.65 -1.04 15.71
C ARG A 164 -9.97 0.23 15.21
N GLU A 165 -9.00 0.76 15.95
CA GLU A 165 -8.24 1.96 15.55
C GLU A 165 -7.35 1.71 14.33
N VAL A 166 -6.76 0.53 14.21
CA VAL A 166 -5.93 0.13 13.08
C VAL A 166 -6.78 -0.06 11.82
N ALA A 167 -7.90 -0.78 11.93
CA ALA A 167 -8.83 -0.95 10.80
C ALA A 167 -9.36 0.41 10.31
N PHE A 168 -9.69 1.32 11.24
CA PHE A 168 -10.12 2.67 10.90
C PHE A 168 -9.02 3.49 10.22
N TYR A 169 -7.77 3.36 10.66
CA TYR A 169 -6.63 4.01 10.00
C TYR A 169 -6.45 3.51 8.56
N CYS A 170 -6.40 2.19 8.37
CA CYS A 170 -6.30 1.58 7.04
C CYS A 170 -7.41 2.07 6.12
N PHE A 171 -8.63 2.16 6.64
CA PHE A 171 -9.75 2.71 5.90
C PHE A 171 -9.54 4.18 5.51
N LYS A 172 -9.08 5.02 6.44
CA LYS A 172 -8.80 6.43 6.16
C LYS A 172 -7.66 6.64 5.16
N THR A 173 -6.69 5.74 5.11
CA THR A 173 -5.54 5.82 4.19
C THR A 173 -5.75 5.12 2.85
N GLY A 174 -6.90 4.47 2.64
CA GLY A 174 -7.21 3.79 1.38
C GLY A 174 -6.78 2.32 1.32
N GLU A 175 -6.27 1.77 2.41
CA GLU A 175 -5.86 0.38 2.59
C GLU A 175 -7.07 -0.50 2.98
N TYR A 176 -8.15 -0.43 2.19
CA TYR A 176 -9.42 -1.12 2.45
C TYR A 176 -9.25 -2.62 2.61
N THR A 177 -8.28 -3.18 1.89
CA THR A 177 -7.86 -4.56 2.00
C THR A 177 -7.44 -4.91 3.40
N LEU A 178 -6.47 -4.18 3.89
CA LEU A 178 -5.91 -4.41 5.21
C LEU A 178 -6.93 -4.11 6.32
N ALA A 179 -7.75 -3.06 6.15
CA ALA A 179 -8.83 -2.71 7.07
C ALA A 179 -9.81 -3.87 7.28
N ASP A 180 -10.24 -4.49 6.19
CA ASP A 180 -11.18 -5.60 6.19
C ASP A 180 -10.53 -6.92 6.65
N THR A 181 -9.24 -7.12 6.36
CA THR A 181 -8.47 -8.22 6.96
C THR A 181 -8.47 -8.11 8.49
N ILE A 182 -8.09 -6.97 9.05
CA ILE A 182 -7.99 -6.76 10.50
C ILE A 182 -9.36 -6.88 11.17
N ALA A 183 -10.38 -6.24 10.61
CA ALA A 183 -11.73 -6.23 11.15
C ALA A 183 -12.31 -7.64 11.26
N SER A 184 -12.08 -8.44 10.23
CA SER A 184 -12.67 -9.76 10.19
C SER A 184 -11.82 -10.74 11.02
N TRP A 185 -10.48 -10.60 11.09
CA TRP A 185 -9.62 -11.41 11.97
C TRP A 185 -10.02 -11.29 13.44
N TYR A 186 -10.40 -10.08 13.89
CA TYR A 186 -10.93 -9.87 15.24
C TYR A 186 -12.15 -10.75 15.54
N GLN A 187 -13.01 -10.98 14.53
CA GLN A 187 -14.22 -11.81 14.68
C GLN A 187 -13.91 -13.30 14.87
N LEU A 188 -12.72 -13.78 14.49
CA LEU A 188 -12.32 -15.18 14.54
C LEU A 188 -11.47 -15.55 15.78
N HIS A 189 -11.14 -14.59 16.65
CA HIS A 189 -10.29 -14.82 17.82
C HIS A 189 -11.01 -15.64 18.92
N PRO A 190 -10.32 -16.48 19.74
CA PRO A 190 -10.92 -17.27 20.83
C PRO A 190 -11.60 -16.47 21.97
N TRP A 191 -11.54 -15.14 21.93
CA TRP A 191 -12.28 -14.26 22.82
C TRP A 191 -13.58 -13.73 22.18
N SER A 192 -14.03 -14.31 21.06
CA SER A 192 -15.18 -13.86 20.26
C SER A 192 -16.56 -14.28 20.81
N ASP A 193 -16.60 -15.15 21.82
CA ASP A 193 -17.84 -15.82 22.29
C ASP A 193 -18.96 -14.89 22.79
N LEU A 194 -18.72 -13.59 22.94
CA LEU A 194 -19.75 -12.63 23.38
C LEU A 194 -19.79 -11.33 22.58
N LEU A 195 -19.51 -11.41 21.28
CA LEU A 195 -20.02 -10.42 20.33
C LEU A 195 -20.62 -11.16 19.13
N LYS A 196 -21.92 -11.48 19.24
CA LYS A 196 -22.82 -10.97 18.20
C LYS A 196 -22.54 -9.48 18.18
N LEU A 197 -21.62 -9.05 17.33
CA LEU A 197 -21.49 -7.65 16.98
C LEU A 197 -22.91 -7.23 16.57
N ASN A 198 -23.61 -6.49 17.42
CA ASN A 198 -24.75 -5.67 17.02
C ASN A 198 -24.30 -4.50 16.12
N VAL A 199 -23.23 -4.71 15.34
CA VAL A 199 -22.95 -4.13 14.02
C VAL A 199 -24.14 -4.29 13.08
N SER A 200 -25.11 -5.17 13.40
CA SER A 200 -26.38 -5.28 12.65
C SER A 200 -27.26 -4.02 12.71
N LEU A 201 -27.18 -3.16 13.74
CA LEU A 201 -27.96 -1.91 13.83
C LEU A 201 -27.13 -0.63 13.75
N GLU A 202 -26.01 -0.53 14.47
CA GLU A 202 -25.23 0.72 14.47
C GLU A 202 -24.38 0.90 13.21
N THR A 203 -23.96 -0.17 12.53
CA THR A 203 -23.26 -0.04 11.24
C THR A 203 -24.23 0.25 10.10
N LYS A 204 -25.51 -0.15 10.22
CA LYS A 204 -26.59 0.36 9.35
C LYS A 204 -26.88 1.82 9.64
N THR A 205 -26.93 2.23 10.90
CA THR A 205 -27.12 3.64 11.30
C THR A 205 -25.93 4.51 10.89
N PHE A 206 -24.70 4.03 10.99
CA PHE A 206 -23.47 4.71 10.56
C PHE A 206 -23.43 4.88 9.02
N ILE A 207 -23.92 3.88 8.28
CA ILE A 207 -24.04 3.93 6.81
C ILE A 207 -25.26 4.72 6.34
N GLN A 208 -26.36 4.73 7.10
CA GLN A 208 -27.55 5.56 6.85
C GLN A 208 -27.31 7.03 7.21
N THR A 209 -26.50 7.32 8.23
CA THR A 209 -26.04 8.67 8.56
C THR A 209 -25.14 9.23 7.44
N LEU A 210 -24.38 8.36 6.75
CA LEU A 210 -23.64 8.70 5.53
C LEU A 210 -24.53 8.89 4.29
N GLN A 211 -25.74 8.30 4.24
CA GLN A 211 -26.71 8.49 3.14
C GLN A 211 -27.64 9.69 3.35
N LEU A 212 -27.90 10.09 4.60
CA LEU A 212 -28.69 11.29 4.94
C LEU A 212 -27.86 12.59 4.92
N SER A 213 -26.53 12.51 4.83
CA SER A 213 -25.66 13.71 4.74
C SER A 213 -25.52 14.30 3.34
N ASP A 214 -26.23 13.76 2.34
CA ASP A 214 -26.23 14.30 0.96
C ASP A 214 -27.07 15.58 0.79
N GLN A 215 -27.73 16.09 1.84
CA GLN A 215 -28.59 17.29 1.76
C GLN A 215 -28.11 18.53 2.53
N ILE A 216 -26.93 18.55 3.15
CA ILE A 216 -26.35 19.78 3.70
C ILE A 216 -25.07 20.15 2.95
N LEU A 217 -25.28 21.00 1.95
CA LEU A 217 -24.30 21.71 1.13
C LEU A 217 -23.22 22.41 1.98
N ALA A 218 -21.94 22.23 1.60
CA ALA A 218 -21.09 23.27 0.99
C ALA A 218 -19.59 23.08 1.29
N LYS A 219 -18.82 22.84 0.21
CA LYS A 219 -17.34 22.89 0.08
C LYS A 219 -16.50 21.72 0.67
N PRO A 220 -15.37 21.38 -0.01
CA PRO A 220 -14.98 19.99 -0.23
C PRO A 220 -13.88 19.54 0.73
N LYS A 221 -14.10 18.43 1.43
CA LYS A 221 -13.04 17.57 1.95
C LYS A 221 -13.44 16.11 1.69
N LEU A 222 -12.57 15.41 0.98
CA LEU A 222 -12.85 14.17 0.25
C LEU A 222 -13.53 13.05 1.10
N PRO A 223 -14.39 12.23 0.47
CA PRO A 223 -15.17 11.16 1.09
C PRO A 223 -14.72 9.74 0.70
N LEU A 224 -14.69 8.79 1.64
CA LEU A 224 -14.65 7.34 1.41
C LEU A 224 -15.31 6.71 2.67
N HIS A 225 -16.20 5.70 2.68
CA HIS A 225 -16.67 4.75 1.66
C HIS A 225 -17.72 3.77 2.23
N LEU A 226 -18.41 3.06 1.33
CA LEU A 226 -19.14 1.80 1.55
C LEU A 226 -18.21 0.57 1.53
N LYS A 227 -18.50 -0.34 2.48
CA LYS A 227 -18.27 -1.79 2.71
C LYS A 227 -17.73 -2.74 1.60
N HIS A 228 -16.83 -3.67 1.99
CA HIS A 228 -16.88 -5.16 1.80
C HIS A 228 -15.57 -5.85 2.27
N ASN A 229 -15.55 -6.78 3.25
CA ASN A 229 -15.80 -8.24 3.28
C ASN A 229 -15.10 -9.17 2.25
N VAL A 230 -14.01 -8.77 1.57
CA VAL A 230 -13.30 -9.60 0.55
C VAL A 230 -11.82 -9.86 0.91
N TYR A 231 -11.31 -9.25 1.95
CA TYR A 231 -9.88 -9.09 2.12
C TYR A 231 -9.28 -9.92 3.26
N GLN A 232 -10.10 -10.71 3.92
CA GLN A 232 -9.66 -11.47 5.07
C GLN A 232 -8.74 -12.67 4.79
N LYS A 233 -8.56 -13.11 3.54
CA LYS A 233 -7.72 -14.29 3.23
C LYS A 233 -6.34 -13.99 2.65
N ARG A 234 -5.93 -12.73 2.51
CA ARG A 234 -4.74 -12.34 1.71
C ARG A 234 -3.37 -12.37 2.41
N PHE A 235 -3.29 -12.78 3.67
CA PHE A 235 -2.08 -12.64 4.49
C PHE A 235 -1.51 -13.95 5.04
N SER A 236 -0.87 -14.73 4.17
CA SER A 236 -0.11 -15.92 4.59
C SER A 236 1.11 -16.17 3.68
N LEU A 237 1.79 -15.08 3.29
CA LEU A 237 3.07 -15.11 2.56
C LEU A 237 4.13 -14.22 3.23
N GLY A 238 4.01 -14.01 4.53
CA GLY A 238 5.12 -13.57 5.38
C GLY A 238 6.01 -14.77 5.68
N LEU A 239 6.73 -15.28 4.67
CA LEU A 239 7.67 -16.38 4.83
C LEU A 239 8.90 -16.17 3.95
N LEU A 240 9.62 -15.07 4.21
CA LEU A 240 11.02 -14.90 3.88
C LEU A 240 11.64 -14.08 5.00
N LEU A 241 11.94 -14.75 6.13
CA LEU A 241 13.09 -14.49 7.01
C LEU A 241 13.18 -15.49 8.19
N ALA A 242 12.24 -16.43 8.35
CA ALA A 242 12.43 -17.61 9.18
C ALA A 242 11.77 -18.80 8.49
N GLU A 243 12.44 -19.94 8.37
CA GLU A 243 11.75 -21.19 8.07
C GLU A 243 10.79 -21.50 9.23
N PRO A 244 9.50 -21.75 8.94
CA PRO A 244 8.92 -22.96 9.47
C PRO A 244 8.13 -23.70 8.39
N GLN A 245 8.23 -25.02 8.46
CA GLN A 245 7.49 -25.99 7.66
C GLN A 245 5.98 -25.66 7.71
N ILE A 246 5.43 -25.13 6.62
CA ILE A 246 3.98 -25.09 6.42
C ILE A 246 3.54 -26.52 6.11
N THR A 247 2.86 -27.18 7.04
CA THR A 247 2.29 -28.50 6.82
C THR A 247 0.97 -28.42 6.03
N ASP A 248 0.68 -29.45 5.22
CA ASP A 248 -0.47 -29.51 4.31
C ASP A 248 -1.84 -29.35 4.99
N ASP A 249 -1.92 -29.57 6.31
CA ASP A 249 -3.15 -29.51 7.09
C ASP A 249 -3.65 -28.06 7.32
N ALA A 250 -2.74 -27.09 7.45
CA ALA A 250 -3.09 -25.67 7.61
C ALA A 250 -3.72 -25.07 6.33
N LEU A 251 -3.32 -25.57 5.17
CA LEU A 251 -3.89 -25.19 3.87
C LEU A 251 -5.29 -25.78 3.69
N GLY A 252 -5.50 -27.03 4.14
CA GLY A 252 -6.79 -27.72 4.10
C GLY A 252 -7.89 -27.04 4.93
N GLN A 253 -7.53 -26.45 6.07
CA GLN A 253 -8.47 -25.71 6.93
C GLN A 253 -8.81 -24.32 6.38
N LEU A 254 -7.84 -23.62 5.77
CA LEU A 254 -8.07 -22.35 5.06
C LEU A 254 -9.01 -22.51 3.85
N LEU A 255 -8.99 -23.67 3.18
CA LEU A 255 -9.85 -23.97 2.02
C LEU A 255 -11.32 -24.20 2.39
N LYS A 256 -11.61 -24.77 3.57
CA LYS A 256 -12.99 -25.01 4.05
C LYS A 256 -13.76 -23.73 4.41
N LEU A 257 -13.08 -22.61 4.65
CA LEU A 257 -13.65 -21.37 5.19
C LEU A 257 -13.97 -20.27 4.14
N SER A 258 -13.91 -20.54 2.82
CA SER A 258 -14.16 -19.53 1.75
C SER A 258 -15.43 -19.76 0.94
N ASN A 259 -16.48 -20.30 1.56
CA ASN A 259 -17.80 -20.38 0.95
C ASN A 259 -18.53 -19.01 1.04
N THR A 260 -17.95 -17.97 0.46
CA THR A 260 -18.75 -16.82 0.01
C THR A 260 -19.19 -17.12 -1.41
N GLU A 261 -20.49 -17.29 -1.62
CA GLU A 261 -21.14 -17.61 -2.90
C GLU A 261 -20.93 -16.57 -4.03
N ASN A 262 -20.07 -15.55 -3.86
CA ASN A 262 -19.80 -14.59 -4.93
C ASN A 262 -18.68 -15.11 -5.86
N GLN A 263 -18.93 -15.08 -7.17
CA GLN A 263 -18.00 -15.56 -8.20
C GLN A 263 -16.67 -14.79 -8.19
N TRP A 264 -16.68 -13.54 -7.73
CA TRP A 264 -15.54 -12.63 -7.62
C TRP A 264 -14.46 -13.11 -6.62
N GLY A 265 -14.87 -13.56 -5.44
CA GLY A 265 -13.97 -14.06 -4.41
C GLY A 265 -13.30 -15.35 -4.83
N GLN A 266 -14.04 -16.25 -5.48
CA GLN A 266 -13.52 -17.51 -6.00
C GLN A 266 -12.49 -17.29 -7.12
N ALA A 267 -12.77 -16.39 -8.06
CA ALA A 267 -11.86 -16.11 -9.17
C ALA A 267 -10.52 -15.51 -8.70
N MET A 268 -10.54 -14.55 -7.76
CA MET A 268 -9.32 -13.98 -7.18
C MET A 268 -8.55 -14.99 -6.32
N LEU A 269 -9.22 -15.95 -5.67
CA LEU A 269 -8.58 -17.04 -4.94
C LEU A 269 -7.91 -18.05 -5.88
N ASN A 270 -8.51 -18.32 -7.05
CA ASN A 270 -7.95 -19.21 -8.06
C ASN A 270 -6.68 -18.62 -8.71
N ILE A 271 -6.72 -17.36 -9.13
CA ILE A 271 -5.55 -16.63 -9.64
C ILE A 271 -4.42 -16.64 -8.59
N ARG A 272 -4.77 -16.40 -7.32
CA ARG A 272 -3.78 -16.42 -6.23
C ARG A 272 -3.24 -17.81 -5.94
N ARG A 273 -4.04 -18.88 -6.07
CA ARG A 273 -3.59 -20.27 -5.94
C ARG A 273 -2.60 -20.63 -7.06
N GLN A 274 -2.91 -20.29 -8.30
CA GLN A 274 -2.01 -20.50 -9.44
C GLN A 274 -0.67 -19.78 -9.20
N TYR A 275 -0.72 -18.52 -8.77
CA TYR A 275 0.46 -17.73 -8.41
C TYR A 275 1.33 -18.39 -7.33
N LEU A 276 0.70 -18.83 -6.24
CA LEU A 276 1.36 -19.47 -5.11
C LEU A 276 1.97 -20.83 -5.47
N ASN A 277 1.28 -21.60 -6.30
CA ASN A 277 1.77 -22.90 -6.75
C ASN A 277 3.01 -22.75 -7.62
N VAL A 278 3.02 -21.80 -8.56
CA VAL A 278 4.21 -21.50 -9.38
C VAL A 278 5.36 -21.05 -8.47
N TYR A 279 5.10 -20.14 -7.53
CA TYR A 279 6.11 -19.64 -6.58
C TYR A 279 6.79 -20.75 -5.77
N LYS A 280 6.02 -21.71 -5.23
CA LYS A 280 6.55 -22.84 -4.44
C LYS A 280 7.54 -23.71 -5.21
N THR A 281 7.48 -23.69 -6.54
CA THR A 281 8.33 -24.51 -7.42
C THR A 281 9.59 -23.80 -7.91
N VAL A 282 9.78 -22.53 -7.55
CA VAL A 282 10.95 -21.73 -7.93
C VAL A 282 11.99 -21.73 -6.80
N ASP A 283 13.23 -22.11 -7.10
CA ASP A 283 14.35 -21.97 -6.16
C ASP A 283 14.82 -20.51 -6.09
N VAL A 284 14.34 -19.77 -5.08
CA VAL A 284 14.65 -18.34 -4.90
C VAL A 284 15.87 -18.09 -4.00
N VAL A 285 16.47 -19.15 -3.44
CA VAL A 285 17.50 -19.06 -2.41
C VAL A 285 18.74 -18.34 -2.95
N GLN A 286 19.08 -18.55 -4.22
CA GLN A 286 20.27 -17.95 -4.83
C GLN A 286 20.12 -16.44 -5.05
N LEU A 287 18.99 -15.98 -5.59
CA LEU A 287 18.69 -14.55 -5.73
C LEU A 287 18.61 -13.85 -4.36
N ALA A 288 18.07 -14.55 -3.35
CA ALA A 288 17.95 -14.02 -2.00
C ALA A 288 19.32 -13.74 -1.35
N LYS A 289 20.36 -14.54 -1.66
CA LYS A 289 21.72 -14.38 -1.13
C LYS A 289 22.50 -13.21 -1.74
N GLN A 290 22.09 -12.73 -2.92
CA GLN A 290 22.79 -11.63 -3.58
C GLN A 290 22.46 -10.28 -2.94
N THR A 291 23.49 -9.50 -2.67
CA THR A 291 23.42 -8.17 -2.04
C THR A 291 23.81 -7.04 -3.00
N ASP A 292 24.62 -7.33 -4.01
CA ASP A 292 25.04 -6.39 -5.05
C ASP A 292 24.18 -6.52 -6.33
N LYS A 293 23.94 -5.40 -7.03
CA LYS A 293 23.06 -5.34 -8.20
C LYS A 293 23.61 -6.10 -9.41
N GLN A 294 24.94 -6.12 -9.62
CA GLN A 294 25.55 -6.81 -10.75
C GLN A 294 25.48 -8.33 -10.55
N ASN A 295 25.85 -8.82 -9.36
CA ASN A 295 25.75 -10.25 -9.02
C ASN A 295 24.30 -10.75 -8.97
N LEU A 296 23.37 -9.93 -8.47
CA LEU A 296 21.94 -10.22 -8.54
C LEU A 296 21.47 -10.40 -9.99
N SER A 297 21.92 -9.52 -10.90
CA SER A 297 21.57 -9.57 -12.33
C SER A 297 22.17 -10.78 -13.04
N LEU A 298 23.43 -11.13 -12.76
CA LEU A 298 24.06 -12.35 -13.28
C LEU A 298 23.32 -13.62 -12.81
N THR A 299 22.98 -13.67 -11.52
CA THR A 299 22.23 -14.80 -10.93
C THR A 299 20.86 -14.95 -11.59
N TYR A 300 20.15 -13.83 -11.78
CA TYR A 300 18.87 -13.80 -12.47
C TYR A 300 18.98 -14.34 -13.91
N ILE A 301 19.96 -13.88 -14.68
CA ILE A 301 20.17 -14.34 -16.06
C ILE A 301 20.44 -15.85 -16.11
N GLN A 302 21.28 -16.36 -15.21
CA GLN A 302 21.55 -17.80 -15.13
C GLN A 302 20.29 -18.61 -14.78
N GLN A 303 19.49 -18.11 -13.85
CA GLN A 303 18.27 -18.78 -13.41
C GLN A 303 17.19 -18.81 -14.49
N ILE A 304 16.97 -17.71 -15.21
CA ILE A 304 16.00 -17.66 -16.31
C ILE A 304 16.40 -18.57 -17.47
N LYS A 305 17.68 -18.64 -17.81
CA LYS A 305 18.18 -19.52 -18.89
C LYS A 305 17.91 -21.01 -18.64
N ASN A 306 17.83 -21.41 -17.38
CA ASN A 306 17.61 -22.81 -16.98
C ASN A 306 16.12 -23.13 -16.77
N GLU A 307 15.23 -22.15 -16.88
CA GLU A 307 13.81 -22.33 -16.62
C GLU A 307 13.03 -22.36 -17.94
N GLU A 308 12.43 -23.50 -18.27
CA GLU A 308 11.64 -23.67 -19.50
C GLU A 308 10.19 -23.19 -19.32
N ASN A 309 9.72 -23.04 -18.08
CA ASN A 309 8.36 -22.60 -17.81
C ASN A 309 8.26 -21.07 -17.71
N PHE A 310 7.57 -20.46 -18.67
CA PHE A 310 7.38 -19.00 -18.73
C PHE A 310 6.75 -18.40 -17.45
N PHE A 311 5.78 -19.07 -16.83
CA PHE A 311 5.15 -18.56 -15.60
C PHE A 311 6.16 -18.48 -14.44
N LYS A 312 7.06 -19.46 -14.33
CA LYS A 312 8.15 -19.41 -13.35
C LYS A 312 9.15 -18.31 -13.68
N GLN A 313 9.47 -18.10 -14.95
CA GLN A 313 10.31 -16.99 -15.39
C GLN A 313 9.72 -15.63 -14.96
N VAL A 314 8.41 -15.45 -15.11
CA VAL A 314 7.70 -14.24 -14.64
C VAL A 314 7.83 -14.04 -13.12
N VAL A 315 7.68 -15.11 -12.33
CA VAL A 315 7.84 -15.05 -10.87
C VAL A 315 9.27 -14.67 -10.48
N VAL A 316 10.28 -15.31 -11.09
CA VAL A 316 11.70 -14.99 -10.90
C VAL A 316 11.99 -13.53 -11.25
N SER A 317 11.41 -13.04 -12.35
CA SER A 317 11.55 -11.65 -12.81
C SER A 317 10.98 -10.65 -11.82
N SER A 318 9.78 -10.93 -11.30
CA SER A 318 9.11 -10.08 -10.32
C SER A 318 9.87 -10.03 -8.98
N LEU A 319 10.52 -11.14 -8.59
CA LEU A 319 11.41 -11.19 -7.42
C LEU A 319 12.70 -10.39 -7.63
N TYR A 320 13.33 -10.53 -8.79
CA TYR A 320 14.49 -9.75 -9.17
C TYR A 320 14.18 -8.24 -9.14
N LEU A 321 13.07 -7.82 -9.75
CA LEU A 321 12.61 -6.43 -9.72
C LEU A 321 12.30 -5.96 -8.30
N SER A 322 11.68 -6.79 -7.46
CA SER A 322 11.44 -6.48 -6.04
C SER A 322 12.75 -6.14 -5.31
N LYS A 323 13.79 -6.97 -5.48
CA LYS A 323 15.12 -6.76 -4.89
C LYS A 323 15.79 -5.49 -5.42
N LEU A 324 15.58 -5.15 -6.68
CA LEU A 324 16.19 -3.99 -7.32
C LEU A 324 15.52 -2.66 -6.92
N ILE A 325 14.18 -2.66 -6.83
CA ILE A 325 13.35 -1.46 -6.70
C ILE A 325 13.10 -1.10 -5.23
N LEU A 326 12.72 -2.06 -4.40
CA LEU A 326 12.25 -1.81 -3.02
C LEU A 326 13.29 -1.11 -2.12
N PRO A 327 14.61 -1.37 -2.22
CA PRO A 327 15.60 -0.64 -1.42
C PRO A 327 15.62 0.88 -1.67
N ASN A 328 15.10 1.36 -2.81
CA ASN A 328 15.12 2.77 -3.20
C ASN A 328 13.84 3.54 -2.79
N GLY A 329 12.91 2.91 -2.06
CA GLY A 329 11.66 3.54 -1.61
C GLY A 329 10.65 3.82 -2.73
N HIS A 330 9.74 4.78 -2.51
CA HIS A 330 8.61 5.08 -3.40
C HIS A 330 8.97 5.83 -4.70
N ASN A 331 10.22 6.27 -4.84
CA ASN A 331 10.72 7.05 -5.97
C ASN A 331 11.90 6.33 -6.61
N ALA A 332 11.69 5.07 -7.00
CA ALA A 332 12.70 4.34 -7.74
C ALA A 332 12.83 4.91 -9.15
N LYS A 333 14.05 5.21 -9.55
CA LYS A 333 14.40 5.57 -10.91
C LYS A 333 15.28 4.48 -11.49
N ILE A 334 15.05 4.17 -12.76
CA ILE A 334 16.05 3.48 -13.56
C ILE A 334 16.84 4.57 -14.27
N SER A 335 18.15 4.61 -14.00
CA SER A 335 19.07 5.53 -14.65
C SER A 335 19.18 5.20 -16.14
N GLY A 336 19.17 6.24 -16.96
CA GLY A 336 19.32 6.17 -18.40
C GLY A 336 19.26 7.57 -19.00
N GLU A 337 19.26 7.67 -20.32
CA GLU A 337 19.18 8.97 -20.99
C GLU A 337 17.81 9.64 -20.75
N PRO A 338 17.75 10.96 -20.48
CA PRO A 338 16.49 11.68 -20.35
C PRO A 338 15.65 11.54 -21.62
N THR A 339 14.42 11.06 -21.47
CA THR A 339 13.52 10.82 -22.60
C THR A 339 12.35 11.79 -22.64
N HIS A 340 12.01 12.22 -23.85
CA HIS A 340 10.76 12.92 -24.12
C HIS A 340 9.66 11.93 -24.49
N VAL A 341 8.63 11.83 -23.65
CA VAL A 341 7.41 11.07 -23.95
C VAL A 341 6.49 11.94 -24.80
N PRO A 342 6.10 11.49 -26.02
CA PRO A 342 5.15 12.21 -26.87
C PRO A 342 3.84 12.56 -26.16
N LYS A 343 3.27 13.73 -26.47
CA LYS A 343 1.98 14.17 -25.91
C LYS A 343 0.78 13.50 -26.61
N LYS A 344 0.75 12.17 -26.55
CA LYS A 344 -0.34 11.33 -27.08
C LYS A 344 -0.88 10.44 -25.97
N ILE A 345 -2.19 10.26 -25.93
CA ILE A 345 -2.86 9.27 -25.08
C ILE A 345 -3.62 8.31 -25.96
N MET A 346 -3.44 7.02 -25.68
CA MET A 346 -4.24 5.96 -26.27
C MET A 346 -4.97 5.19 -25.18
N GLN A 347 -6.26 4.96 -25.42
CA GLN A 347 -7.04 3.98 -24.69
C GLN A 347 -7.75 3.03 -25.67
N TYR A 348 -8.15 1.86 -25.18
CA TYR A 348 -8.80 0.83 -25.98
C TYR A 348 -10.10 0.35 -25.33
N TRP A 349 -11.15 0.24 -26.13
CA TRP A 349 -12.40 -0.42 -25.78
C TRP A 349 -12.89 -1.23 -26.99
N ASP A 350 -13.07 -2.53 -26.86
CA ASP A 350 -13.26 -3.45 -27.99
C ASP A 350 -14.47 -3.13 -28.87
N GLN A 351 -15.55 -2.64 -28.26
CA GLN A 351 -16.79 -2.31 -28.96
C GLN A 351 -16.76 -0.89 -29.55
N GLN A 352 -17.57 -0.65 -30.59
CA GLN A 352 -17.64 0.65 -31.25
C GLN A 352 -18.08 1.78 -30.31
N THR A 353 -18.98 1.49 -29.37
CA THR A 353 -19.53 2.47 -28.42
C THR A 353 -19.27 2.01 -26.98
N PRO A 354 -18.45 2.75 -26.20
CA PRO A 354 -18.31 2.51 -24.76
C PRO A 354 -19.60 2.81 -24.00
N PRO A 355 -19.92 2.05 -22.93
CA PRO A 355 -21.01 2.38 -22.01
C PRO A 355 -20.81 3.76 -21.32
N ASP A 356 -21.91 4.36 -20.84
CA ASP A 356 -21.89 5.71 -20.25
C ASP A 356 -20.92 5.85 -19.07
N ASP A 357 -20.83 4.83 -18.20
CA ASP A 357 -19.91 4.83 -17.06
C ASP A 357 -18.42 4.74 -17.50
N VAL A 358 -18.13 4.06 -18.60
CA VAL A 358 -16.81 4.05 -19.24
C VAL A 358 -16.53 5.38 -19.94
N LEU A 359 -17.52 5.99 -20.59
CA LEU A 359 -17.38 7.32 -21.21
C LEU A 359 -17.01 8.40 -20.19
N VAL A 360 -17.55 8.33 -18.96
CA VAL A 360 -17.13 9.23 -17.86
C VAL A 360 -15.63 9.14 -17.59
N ASN A 361 -15.07 7.93 -17.59
CA ASN A 361 -13.62 7.75 -17.42
C ASN A 361 -12.85 8.32 -18.62
N ILE A 362 -13.28 8.02 -19.84
CA ILE A 362 -12.65 8.52 -21.07
C ILE A 362 -12.59 10.07 -21.06
N GLU A 363 -13.70 10.74 -20.74
CA GLU A 363 -13.76 12.19 -20.67
C GLU A 363 -12.89 12.76 -19.54
N SER A 364 -12.73 12.03 -18.44
CA SER A 364 -11.81 12.44 -17.36
C SER A 364 -10.35 12.50 -17.83
N TRP A 365 -9.92 11.56 -18.69
CA TRP A 365 -8.56 11.57 -19.27
C TRP A 365 -8.38 12.72 -20.27
N LYS A 366 -9.34 12.92 -21.18
CA LYS A 366 -9.31 14.06 -22.12
C LYS A 366 -9.23 15.40 -21.39
N LYS A 367 -9.96 15.54 -20.28
CA LYS A 367 -9.95 16.76 -19.46
C LYS A 367 -8.63 16.94 -18.70
N ALA A 368 -8.13 15.88 -18.06
CA ALA A 368 -6.91 15.95 -17.26
C ALA A 368 -5.63 16.14 -18.10
N TYR A 369 -5.67 15.71 -19.36
CA TYR A 369 -4.59 15.84 -20.35
C TYR A 369 -5.06 16.60 -21.59
N SER A 370 -5.69 17.76 -21.40
CA SER A 370 -6.25 18.59 -22.48
C SER A 370 -5.23 19.08 -23.51
N ASP A 371 -3.93 19.04 -23.17
CA ASP A 371 -2.83 19.40 -24.06
C ASP A 371 -2.23 18.20 -24.83
N TYR A 372 -2.87 17.02 -24.76
CA TYR A 372 -2.45 15.80 -25.43
C TYR A 372 -3.40 15.45 -26.58
N GLU A 373 -2.86 14.87 -27.64
CA GLU A 373 -3.67 14.20 -28.66
C GLU A 373 -4.27 12.92 -28.05
N TYR A 374 -5.60 12.83 -28.01
CA TYR A 374 -6.30 11.66 -27.47
C TYR A 374 -6.82 10.76 -28.58
N LYS A 375 -6.53 9.46 -28.50
CA LYS A 375 -7.03 8.42 -29.42
C LYS A 375 -7.74 7.30 -28.64
N LEU A 376 -8.99 7.03 -28.99
CA LEU A 376 -9.70 5.82 -28.54
C LEU A 376 -9.76 4.85 -29.70
N PHE A 377 -9.26 3.63 -29.48
CA PHE A 377 -9.37 2.54 -30.44
C PHE A 377 -10.42 1.53 -29.99
N ASN A 378 -10.99 0.88 -30.98
CA ASN A 378 -11.83 -0.31 -30.86
C ASN A 378 -11.26 -1.44 -31.71
N PHE A 379 -11.91 -2.61 -31.69
CA PHE A 379 -11.42 -3.79 -32.41
C PHE A 379 -11.13 -3.52 -33.90
N GLU A 380 -12.03 -2.83 -34.61
CA GLU A 380 -11.89 -2.56 -36.03
C GLU A 380 -10.79 -1.52 -36.32
N SER A 381 -10.80 -0.40 -35.61
CA SER A 381 -9.79 0.65 -35.78
C SER A 381 -8.39 0.20 -35.34
N ALA A 382 -8.28 -0.66 -34.33
CA ALA A 382 -7.03 -1.29 -33.93
C ALA A 382 -6.52 -2.25 -35.00
N SER A 383 -7.39 -3.08 -35.57
CA SER A 383 -7.04 -4.00 -36.67
C SER A 383 -6.54 -3.24 -37.89
N ASN A 384 -7.23 -2.17 -38.30
CA ASN A 384 -6.82 -1.33 -39.42
C ASN A 384 -5.48 -0.61 -39.15
N TYR A 385 -5.26 -0.17 -37.91
CA TYR A 385 -3.99 0.42 -37.48
C TYR A 385 -2.84 -0.60 -37.59
N LEU A 386 -3.04 -1.83 -37.10
CA LEU A 386 -2.05 -2.90 -37.20
C LEU A 386 -1.74 -3.26 -38.65
N LEU A 387 -2.76 -3.40 -39.50
CA LEU A 387 -2.59 -3.69 -40.92
C LEU A 387 -1.76 -2.59 -41.62
N THR A 388 -2.05 -1.34 -41.32
CA THR A 388 -1.39 -0.17 -41.94
C THR A 388 0.08 -0.04 -41.53
N HIS A 389 0.41 -0.36 -40.27
CA HIS A 389 1.74 -0.06 -39.70
C HIS A 389 2.65 -1.27 -39.54
N PHE A 390 2.11 -2.49 -39.44
CA PHE A 390 2.87 -3.69 -39.09
C PHE A 390 2.62 -4.87 -40.03
N GLY A 391 1.42 -4.97 -40.62
CA GLY A 391 1.07 -6.00 -41.60
C GLY A 391 0.07 -7.04 -41.07
N GLN A 392 -0.24 -8.02 -41.91
CA GLN A 392 -1.34 -8.98 -41.67
C GLN A 392 -1.05 -9.93 -40.50
N GLU A 393 0.20 -10.33 -40.29
CA GLU A 393 0.56 -11.26 -39.21
C GLU A 393 0.19 -10.71 -37.82
N GLN A 394 0.36 -9.40 -37.61
CA GLN A 394 0.06 -8.73 -36.35
C GLN A 394 -1.43 -8.51 -36.16
N VAL A 395 -2.17 -8.32 -37.27
CA VAL A 395 -3.63 -8.37 -37.27
C VAL A 395 -4.10 -9.74 -36.80
N ASP A 396 -3.54 -10.82 -37.36
CA ASP A 396 -3.92 -12.18 -37.00
C ASP A 396 -3.62 -12.48 -35.52
N LEU A 397 -2.45 -12.06 -35.01
CA LEU A 397 -2.08 -12.18 -33.59
C LEU A 397 -3.12 -11.52 -32.67
N PHE A 398 -3.55 -10.31 -33.02
CA PHE A 398 -4.54 -9.52 -32.29
C PHE A 398 -5.95 -10.13 -32.39
N GLN A 399 -6.43 -10.44 -33.60
CA GLN A 399 -7.80 -10.88 -33.85
C GLN A 399 -8.09 -12.30 -33.34
N LYS A 400 -7.08 -13.18 -33.31
CA LYS A 400 -7.22 -14.54 -32.75
C LYS A 400 -7.40 -14.56 -31.23
N ARG A 401 -7.21 -13.44 -30.53
CA ARG A 401 -7.44 -13.36 -29.09
C ARG A 401 -8.94 -13.27 -28.80
N ASN A 402 -9.45 -14.30 -28.12
CA ASN A 402 -10.85 -14.38 -27.70
C ASN A 402 -11.22 -13.37 -26.59
N HIS A 403 -10.23 -12.80 -25.89
CA HIS A 403 -10.46 -11.96 -24.73
C HIS A 403 -10.13 -10.47 -25.02
N PRO A 404 -11.07 -9.52 -24.84
CA PRO A 404 -10.84 -8.08 -25.05
C PRO A 404 -9.66 -7.49 -24.28
N ALA A 405 -9.44 -7.91 -23.04
CA ALA A 405 -8.25 -7.52 -22.28
C ALA A 405 -6.92 -7.98 -22.92
N MET A 406 -6.84 -9.19 -23.50
CA MET A 406 -5.65 -9.62 -24.24
C MET A 406 -5.45 -8.80 -25.52
N GLN A 407 -6.54 -8.47 -26.21
CA GLN A 407 -6.50 -7.56 -27.35
C GLN A 407 -5.92 -6.19 -26.94
N ALA A 408 -6.39 -5.62 -25.82
CA ALA A 408 -5.88 -4.36 -25.27
C ALA A 408 -4.40 -4.45 -24.86
N ASP A 409 -4.01 -5.56 -24.22
CA ASP A 409 -2.63 -5.86 -23.83
C ASP A 409 -1.68 -5.94 -25.02
N ILE A 410 -2.07 -6.60 -26.10
CA ILE A 410 -1.25 -6.72 -27.31
C ILE A 410 -1.21 -5.37 -28.05
N PHE A 411 -2.37 -4.75 -28.26
CA PHE A 411 -2.46 -3.52 -29.05
C PHE A 411 -1.71 -2.36 -28.40
N ARG A 412 -1.70 -2.24 -27.05
CA ARG A 412 -0.95 -1.18 -26.37
C ARG A 412 0.54 -1.25 -26.65
N LEU A 413 1.11 -2.44 -26.81
CA LEU A 413 2.52 -2.61 -27.15
C LEU A 413 2.82 -2.08 -28.55
N PHE A 414 2.03 -2.48 -29.55
CA PHE A 414 2.20 -1.98 -30.93
C PHE A 414 2.03 -0.47 -31.05
N PHE A 415 1.01 0.09 -30.39
CA PHE A 415 0.79 1.53 -30.37
C PHE A 415 1.97 2.26 -29.73
N LEU A 416 2.37 1.88 -28.51
CA LEU A 416 3.47 2.52 -27.79
C LEU A 416 4.81 2.38 -28.54
N TYR A 417 5.05 1.25 -29.22
CA TYR A 417 6.25 1.08 -30.02
C TYR A 417 6.31 2.08 -31.18
N ASN A 418 5.21 2.25 -31.93
CA ASN A 418 5.17 3.12 -33.10
C ASN A 418 5.03 4.61 -32.76
N GLU A 419 4.25 4.95 -31.73
CA GLU A 419 3.84 6.32 -31.45
C GLU A 419 4.45 6.89 -30.17
N GLY A 420 4.88 6.02 -29.25
CA GLY A 420 5.16 6.40 -27.87
C GLY A 420 3.93 7.00 -27.18
N GLY A 421 4.18 7.76 -26.12
CA GLY A 421 3.16 8.49 -25.40
C GLY A 421 2.65 7.73 -24.18
N VAL A 422 1.37 7.92 -23.87
CA VAL A 422 0.71 7.37 -22.68
C VAL A 422 -0.36 6.37 -23.11
N TYR A 423 -0.34 5.20 -22.49
CA TYR A 423 -1.45 4.27 -22.46
C TYR A 423 -2.09 4.28 -21.07
N ALA A 424 -3.43 4.19 -21.03
CA ALA A 424 -4.16 3.90 -19.80
C ALA A 424 -5.43 3.09 -20.08
N ASP A 425 -5.76 2.12 -19.22
CA ASP A 425 -7.02 1.39 -19.34
C ASP A 425 -8.22 2.38 -19.30
N VAL A 426 -9.27 2.12 -20.09
CA VAL A 426 -10.49 2.97 -20.11
C VAL A 426 -11.30 2.89 -18.82
N ASP A 427 -10.98 1.95 -17.94
CA ASP A 427 -11.75 1.61 -16.75
C ASP A 427 -11.26 2.29 -15.46
N ILE A 428 -10.39 3.29 -15.63
CA ILE A 428 -9.77 4.08 -14.58
C ILE A 428 -10.09 5.57 -14.75
N TYR A 429 -10.50 6.24 -13.68
CA TYR A 429 -10.84 7.66 -13.68
C TYR A 429 -9.61 8.54 -13.44
N CYS A 430 -9.38 9.53 -14.29
CA CYS A 430 -8.28 10.49 -14.19
C CYS A 430 -8.74 11.78 -13.52
N GLN A 431 -8.34 12.01 -12.26
CA GLN A 431 -8.64 13.25 -11.55
C GLN A 431 -7.72 14.40 -12.01
N ARG A 432 -6.46 14.08 -12.28
CA ARG A 432 -5.42 15.02 -12.75
C ARG A 432 -4.29 14.24 -13.41
N LYS A 433 -3.49 14.94 -14.21
CA LYS A 433 -2.26 14.40 -14.83
C LYS A 433 -1.36 13.73 -13.77
N VAL A 434 -0.80 12.57 -14.12
CA VAL A 434 0.22 11.90 -13.30
C VAL A 434 1.50 12.74 -13.40
N SER A 435 2.05 13.14 -12.25
CA SER A 435 3.19 14.07 -12.17
C SER A 435 4.48 13.40 -12.64
N ALA A 436 4.71 13.40 -13.94
CA ALA A 436 5.82 12.71 -14.59
C ALA A 436 6.69 13.60 -15.50
N ASN A 437 6.50 14.93 -15.53
CA ASN A 437 7.31 15.86 -16.34
C ASN A 437 7.56 15.45 -17.82
N ASN A 438 6.64 14.71 -18.44
CA ASN A 438 6.80 14.12 -19.79
C ASN A 438 8.00 13.15 -19.92
N SER A 439 8.45 12.53 -18.83
CA SER A 439 9.46 11.47 -18.83
C SER A 439 8.82 10.08 -18.85
N ALA A 440 9.59 9.08 -19.26
CA ALA A 440 9.15 7.68 -19.19
C ALA A 440 8.75 7.32 -17.75
N THR A 441 7.58 6.70 -17.61
CA THR A 441 6.96 6.42 -16.32
C THR A 441 6.21 5.10 -16.36
N LEU A 442 6.50 4.25 -15.39
CA LEU A 442 5.78 3.00 -15.15
C LEU A 442 5.20 3.01 -13.73
N ARG A 443 4.07 2.34 -13.55
CA ARG A 443 3.50 2.14 -12.22
C ARG A 443 3.92 0.78 -11.67
N TYR A 444 4.14 0.74 -10.36
CA TYR A 444 4.29 -0.52 -9.65
C TYR A 444 3.40 -0.60 -8.42
N GLN A 445 3.07 -1.82 -8.02
CA GLN A 445 2.34 -2.13 -6.81
C GLN A 445 2.90 -3.38 -6.14
N ILE A 446 2.56 -3.58 -4.87
CA ILE A 446 2.96 -4.74 -4.10
C ILE A 446 1.67 -5.48 -3.71
N PHE A 447 1.45 -6.66 -4.30
CA PHE A 447 0.37 -7.56 -3.88
C PHE A 447 0.93 -8.69 -3.01
N ASN A 448 1.63 -9.64 -3.62
CA ASN A 448 2.41 -10.67 -2.92
C ASN A 448 3.92 -10.46 -3.14
N ILE A 449 4.30 -10.10 -4.37
CA ILE A 449 5.61 -9.56 -4.74
C ILE A 449 5.39 -8.29 -5.56
N LEU A 450 6.47 -7.59 -5.90
CA LEU A 450 6.39 -6.40 -6.74
C LEU A 450 5.83 -6.78 -8.12
N GLU A 451 4.88 -5.99 -8.59
CA GLU A 451 4.31 -6.05 -9.93
C GLU A 451 4.43 -4.68 -10.57
N ILE A 452 5.10 -4.61 -11.72
CA ILE A 452 4.96 -3.47 -12.63
C ILE A 452 3.63 -3.64 -13.36
N THR A 453 2.72 -2.70 -13.19
CA THR A 453 1.41 -2.78 -13.84
C THR A 453 1.54 -2.34 -15.29
N ASN A 454 0.73 -2.92 -16.18
CA ASN A 454 0.66 -2.50 -17.59
C ASN A 454 -0.57 -1.63 -17.88
N ASP A 455 -1.43 -1.37 -16.89
CA ASP A 455 -2.67 -0.57 -16.98
C ASP A 455 -2.43 0.95 -17.11
N PHE A 456 -1.20 1.41 -16.86
CA PHE A 456 -0.70 2.74 -17.18
C PHE A 456 0.76 2.66 -17.58
N ILE A 457 1.08 3.12 -18.78
CA ILE A 457 2.44 3.12 -19.32
C ILE A 457 2.68 4.46 -20.01
N ALA A 458 3.75 5.16 -19.66
CA ALA A 458 4.22 6.33 -20.40
C ALA A 458 5.64 6.08 -20.89
N LEU A 459 5.85 5.94 -22.19
CA LEU A 459 7.17 5.61 -22.75
C LEU A 459 7.46 6.40 -24.04
N PRO A 460 8.74 6.64 -24.36
CA PRO A 460 9.10 7.16 -25.67
C PRO A 460 8.78 6.14 -26.76
N LYS A 461 8.73 6.64 -28.00
CA LYS A 461 8.64 5.80 -29.20
C LYS A 461 9.83 4.81 -29.23
N GLN A 462 9.60 3.60 -29.73
CA GLN A 462 10.62 2.55 -29.89
C GLN A 462 11.33 2.13 -28.60
N SER A 463 10.68 2.28 -27.45
CA SER A 463 11.23 1.81 -26.16
C SER A 463 11.73 0.36 -26.24
N PRO A 464 12.98 0.07 -25.81
CA PRO A 464 13.55 -1.29 -25.83
C PRO A 464 12.71 -2.31 -25.06
N ILE A 465 12.04 -1.88 -23.99
CA ILE A 465 11.16 -2.75 -23.19
C ILE A 465 9.97 -3.22 -24.03
N ILE A 466 9.36 -2.30 -24.77
CA ILE A 466 8.22 -2.60 -25.63
C ILE A 466 8.67 -3.46 -26.81
N LYS A 467 9.84 -3.17 -27.39
CA LYS A 467 10.44 -4.00 -28.43
C LYS A 467 10.62 -5.44 -27.94
N LEU A 468 11.26 -5.62 -26.78
CA LEU A 468 11.47 -6.94 -26.19
C LEU A 468 10.15 -7.65 -25.87
N ALA A 469 9.11 -6.92 -25.43
CA ALA A 469 7.80 -7.49 -25.20
C ALA A 469 7.14 -8.00 -26.50
N LEU A 470 7.24 -7.24 -27.60
CA LEU A 470 6.75 -7.66 -28.91
C LEU A 470 7.52 -8.87 -29.46
N GLU A 471 8.85 -8.87 -29.33
CA GLU A 471 9.72 -9.99 -29.73
C GLU A 471 9.40 -11.25 -28.90
N THR A 472 9.21 -11.10 -27.58
CA THR A 472 8.85 -12.21 -26.68
C THR A 472 7.48 -12.78 -27.05
N LEU A 473 6.47 -11.93 -27.28
CA LEU A 473 5.15 -12.37 -27.72
C LEU A 473 5.19 -13.19 -29.02
N ALA A 474 6.06 -12.82 -29.95
CA ALA A 474 6.22 -13.55 -31.22
C ALA A 474 6.82 -14.95 -31.03
N THR A 475 7.44 -15.25 -29.88
CA THR A 475 7.97 -16.58 -29.56
C THR A 475 6.96 -17.51 -28.90
N PHE A 476 5.81 -17.00 -28.46
CA PHE A 476 4.83 -17.83 -27.77
C PHE A 476 4.07 -18.73 -28.74
N GLU A 477 3.95 -19.99 -28.36
CA GLU A 477 3.11 -20.95 -29.07
C GLU A 477 1.63 -20.56 -28.94
N GLU A 478 0.84 -20.92 -29.96
CA GLU A 478 -0.57 -20.55 -30.04
C GLU A 478 -1.37 -21.08 -28.84
N ASP A 479 -1.04 -22.27 -28.32
CA ASP A 479 -1.69 -22.85 -27.14
C ASP A 479 -1.51 -21.98 -25.88
N LEU A 480 -0.32 -21.41 -25.68
CA LEU A 480 -0.06 -20.49 -24.57
C LEU A 480 -0.82 -19.17 -24.74
N LEU A 481 -0.95 -18.68 -25.98
CA LEU A 481 -1.71 -17.47 -26.29
C LEU A 481 -3.22 -17.68 -26.18
N GLN A 482 -3.71 -18.90 -26.40
CA GLN A 482 -5.13 -19.28 -26.24
C GLN A 482 -5.51 -19.59 -24.78
N ASP A 483 -4.52 -19.82 -23.92
CA ASP A 483 -4.73 -19.95 -22.49
C ASP A 483 -5.41 -18.69 -21.92
N LYS A 484 -6.36 -18.87 -21.01
CA LYS A 484 -7.14 -17.78 -20.39
C LYS A 484 -6.33 -16.98 -19.35
N ASN A 485 -5.02 -17.22 -19.28
CA ASN A 485 -4.08 -16.60 -18.36
C ASN A 485 -3.61 -15.19 -18.82
N VAL A 486 -4.58 -14.30 -19.11
CA VAL A 486 -4.38 -12.92 -19.60
C VAL A 486 -3.25 -12.20 -18.85
N TRP A 487 -3.30 -12.21 -17.52
CA TRP A 487 -2.34 -11.51 -16.67
C TRP A 487 -0.89 -11.94 -16.93
N TRP A 488 -0.65 -13.24 -17.17
CA TRP A 488 0.68 -13.81 -17.34
C TRP A 488 1.24 -13.58 -18.73
N VAL A 489 0.43 -13.87 -19.75
CA VAL A 489 0.91 -14.03 -21.14
C VAL A 489 0.94 -12.70 -21.89
N THR A 490 -0.07 -11.85 -21.73
CA THR A 490 -0.14 -10.54 -22.42
C THR A 490 -0.12 -9.37 -21.44
N GLY A 491 -0.51 -9.62 -20.19
CA GLY A 491 -0.67 -8.63 -19.15
C GLY A 491 0.62 -8.24 -18.41
N PRO A 492 0.52 -7.89 -17.11
CA PRO A 492 1.67 -7.53 -16.30
C PRO A 492 2.79 -8.57 -16.29
N GLY A 493 2.50 -9.87 -16.35
CA GLY A 493 3.51 -10.94 -16.28
C GLY A 493 4.59 -10.81 -17.35
N LEU A 494 4.19 -10.77 -18.62
CA LEU A 494 5.06 -10.49 -19.77
C LEU A 494 5.86 -9.21 -19.56
N PHE A 495 5.18 -8.14 -19.15
CA PHE A 495 5.82 -6.84 -18.99
C PHE A 495 6.90 -6.85 -17.88
N ASN A 496 6.65 -7.54 -16.77
CA ASN A 496 7.62 -7.71 -15.68
C ASN A 496 8.81 -8.55 -16.14
N TYR A 497 8.57 -9.62 -16.89
CA TYR A 497 9.64 -10.44 -17.48
C TYR A 497 10.55 -9.61 -18.40
N CYS A 498 9.98 -8.89 -19.36
CA CYS A 498 10.76 -8.10 -20.30
C CYS A 498 11.50 -6.95 -19.60
N LEU A 499 10.88 -6.29 -18.61
CA LEU A 499 11.55 -5.24 -17.85
C LEU A 499 12.74 -5.79 -17.05
N ALA A 500 12.56 -6.93 -16.38
CA ALA A 500 13.62 -7.59 -15.62
C ALA A 500 14.78 -8.00 -16.51
N GLN A 501 14.50 -8.58 -17.69
CA GLN A 501 15.53 -8.90 -18.67
C GLN A 501 16.29 -7.66 -19.11
N ALA A 502 15.59 -6.62 -19.54
CA ALA A 502 16.20 -5.40 -20.02
C ALA A 502 17.14 -4.78 -18.96
N PHE A 503 16.72 -4.71 -17.69
CA PHE A 503 17.59 -4.23 -16.61
C PHE A 503 18.76 -5.13 -16.33
N SER A 504 18.55 -6.44 -16.28
CA SER A 504 19.64 -7.37 -16.00
C SER A 504 20.74 -7.28 -17.06
N HIS A 505 20.37 -7.14 -18.34
CA HIS A 505 21.32 -6.98 -19.44
C HIS A 505 22.08 -5.65 -19.34
N SER A 506 21.38 -4.54 -19.10
CA SER A 506 22.00 -3.23 -18.91
C SER A 506 23.02 -3.24 -17.76
N LEU A 507 22.66 -3.80 -16.60
CA LEU A 507 23.54 -3.86 -15.43
C LEU A 507 24.74 -4.80 -15.64
N VAL A 508 24.54 -5.94 -16.30
CA VAL A 508 25.64 -6.90 -16.55
C VAL A 508 26.63 -6.38 -17.58
N ASN A 509 26.13 -5.74 -18.65
CA ASN A 509 26.96 -5.18 -19.70
C ASN A 509 27.56 -3.81 -19.34
N GLN A 510 27.22 -3.26 -18.17
CA GLN A 510 27.61 -1.92 -17.72
C GLN A 510 27.24 -0.83 -18.73
N THR A 511 26.13 -1.03 -19.44
CA THR A 511 25.57 -0.05 -20.36
C THR A 511 24.42 0.65 -19.63
N GLU A 512 24.34 1.98 -19.72
CA GLU A 512 23.15 2.67 -19.23
C GLU A 512 21.89 2.13 -19.91
N PHE A 513 20.77 2.15 -19.19
CA PHE A 513 19.51 1.85 -19.83
C PHE A 513 19.22 2.95 -20.83
N ASP A 514 18.71 2.63 -22.02
CA ASP A 514 18.52 3.64 -23.08
C ASP A 514 17.61 4.81 -22.65
N HIS A 515 16.80 4.63 -21.61
CA HIS A 515 15.81 5.58 -21.14
C HIS A 515 15.79 5.70 -19.62
N GLU A 516 15.88 6.92 -19.07
CA GLU A 516 15.53 7.15 -17.66
C GLU A 516 14.05 6.84 -17.47
N ILE A 517 13.71 5.91 -16.56
CA ILE A 517 12.32 5.55 -16.25
C ILE A 517 12.02 5.85 -14.80
N THR A 518 10.97 6.63 -14.56
CA THR A 518 10.41 6.85 -13.23
C THR A 518 9.43 5.74 -12.86
N LEU A 519 9.64 5.08 -11.72
CA LEU A 519 8.70 4.12 -11.17
C LEU A 519 7.84 4.79 -10.10
N ILE A 520 6.53 4.83 -10.34
CA ILE A 520 5.56 5.44 -9.42
C ILE A 520 4.86 4.34 -8.64
N HIS A 521 4.99 4.37 -7.31
CA HIS A 521 4.24 3.47 -6.46
C HIS A 521 2.72 3.73 -6.56
N ASN A 522 1.92 2.67 -6.45
CA ASN A 522 0.46 2.74 -6.53
C ASN A 522 -0.14 3.83 -5.60
N CYS A 523 0.38 4.02 -4.38
CA CYS A 523 -0.14 5.07 -3.48
C CYS A 523 -0.04 6.48 -4.10
N ASN A 524 1.08 6.79 -4.77
CA ASN A 524 1.30 8.07 -5.43
C ASN A 524 0.45 8.19 -6.71
N TYR A 525 0.37 7.11 -7.50
CA TYR A 525 -0.51 7.04 -8.67
C TYR A 525 -1.97 7.33 -8.30
N ARG A 526 -2.44 6.77 -7.17
CA ARG A 526 -3.82 6.93 -6.66
C ARG A 526 -4.16 8.33 -6.17
N GLN A 527 -3.18 9.21 -6.02
CA GLN A 527 -3.42 10.64 -5.77
C GLN A 527 -3.93 11.38 -7.01
N SER A 528 -3.67 10.83 -8.20
CA SER A 528 -4.10 11.39 -9.49
C SER A 528 -5.19 10.56 -10.16
N ILE A 529 -5.21 9.26 -9.90
CA ILE A 529 -6.08 8.30 -10.58
C ILE A 529 -6.98 7.58 -9.58
N LYS A 530 -8.26 7.39 -9.90
CA LYS A 530 -9.28 6.76 -9.04
C LYS A 530 -9.85 5.50 -9.70
N SER A 531 -10.18 4.50 -8.88
CA SER A 531 -10.93 3.34 -9.37
C SER A 531 -12.38 3.73 -9.58
N SER A 532 -12.97 3.23 -10.66
CA SER A 532 -14.40 3.37 -10.95
C SER A 532 -15.11 2.04 -10.72
N GLU A 533 -16.28 2.09 -10.09
CA GLU A 533 -17.21 0.97 -10.09
C GLU A 533 -17.97 1.01 -11.41
N LEU A 534 -17.66 0.06 -12.31
CA LEU A 534 -18.26 0.01 -13.65
C LEU A 534 -19.17 -1.21 -13.76
N GLU A 535 -20.31 -1.06 -14.44
CA GLU A 535 -21.33 -2.09 -14.53
C GLU A 535 -20.83 -3.33 -15.27
N TYR A 536 -20.01 -3.16 -16.31
CA TYR A 536 -19.46 -4.31 -17.02
C TYR A 536 -18.53 -5.15 -16.13
N LYS A 537 -17.90 -4.55 -15.11
CA LYS A 537 -17.13 -5.24 -14.07
C LYS A 537 -17.99 -6.02 -13.10
N LYS A 538 -19.30 -6.14 -13.30
CA LYS A 538 -20.16 -7.08 -12.56
C LYS A 538 -20.61 -8.26 -13.42
N SER A 539 -20.21 -8.28 -14.69
CA SER A 539 -20.62 -9.27 -15.69
C SER A 539 -19.45 -10.18 -16.09
N THR A 540 -19.76 -11.27 -16.80
CA THR A 540 -18.75 -12.17 -17.38
C THR A 540 -17.80 -11.49 -18.36
N ARG A 541 -18.03 -10.24 -18.77
CA ARG A 541 -17.09 -9.45 -19.58
C ARG A 541 -15.84 -9.01 -18.82
N ALA A 542 -15.86 -9.06 -17.49
CA ALA A 542 -14.68 -8.76 -16.69
C ALA A 542 -13.64 -9.87 -16.84
N TRP A 543 -12.39 -9.53 -17.18
CA TRP A 543 -11.32 -10.51 -17.34
C TRP A 543 -11.06 -11.34 -16.07
N GLN A 544 -11.31 -10.74 -14.91
CA GLN A 544 -11.17 -11.36 -13.59
C GLN A 544 -12.23 -12.44 -13.33
N LEU A 545 -13.36 -12.45 -14.05
CA LEU A 545 -14.43 -13.43 -13.88
C LEU A 545 -14.40 -14.57 -14.90
N GLN A 546 -13.53 -14.50 -15.90
CA GLN A 546 -13.42 -15.53 -16.94
C GLN A 546 -12.40 -16.63 -16.60
N VAL A 547 -12.04 -16.77 -15.32
CA VAL A 547 -11.09 -17.80 -14.84
C VAL A 547 -11.64 -19.19 -15.12
N THR A 548 -10.74 -20.06 -15.56
CA THR A 548 -10.97 -21.43 -16.02
C THR A 548 -11.89 -22.23 -15.10
N SER A 549 -12.87 -22.90 -15.72
CA SER A 549 -13.44 -24.12 -15.17
C SER A 549 -12.38 -25.22 -15.30
N GLU A 550 -11.59 -25.40 -14.26
CA GLU A 550 -10.95 -26.70 -13.97
C GLU A 550 -11.70 -27.37 -12.81
#